data_AF-A0A5C6CF26-F1
#
_entry.id   AF-A0A5C6CF26-F1
#
_cell.length_a   1.000
_cell.length_b   1.000
_cell.length_c   1.000
_cell.angle_alpha   90.00
_cell.angle_beta   90.00
_cell.angle_gamma   90.00
#
_symmetry.space_group_name_H-M   'P 1'
#
loop_
_entity.id
_entity.type
_entity.pdbx_description
1 polymer ?
#
loop_
_entity_poly.entity_id
_entity_poly.type
_entity_poly.pdbx_seq_one_letter_code
_entity_poly.pdbx_strand_id
1 'polypeptide(L)'
;MFENLRPITRLLTLLALGVQLGCSNTPYELVSVSGVVTLNGEPLSDATVSFEPNGAGKELVGPGSMGTTDEQGAYELETYKNESGAVVGFHTVRISTFKSEFKDFKNSDDLEIVSKERVPWQYNLNTQLTFEVPTEGTEGANFELTGEAPQLNNRLGRRRK
;
A
#
# COMPACT_ATOMS: atom_id res chain seq x y z
N MET A 1 59.25 -46.86 0.70
CA MET A 1 59.60 -45.48 1.06
C MET A 1 58.47 -44.60 0.55
N PHE A 2 57.89 -43.82 1.46
CA PHE A 2 56.72 -42.92 1.36
C PHE A 2 56.80 -41.95 0.13
N GLU A 3 55.76 -41.34 -0.47
CA GLU A 3 54.69 -40.45 0.04
C GLU A 3 53.63 -40.22 -1.09
N ASN A 4 52.31 -40.27 -0.82
CA ASN A 4 51.34 -39.14 -0.74
C ASN A 4 51.38 -38.14 -1.93
N LEU A 5 50.30 -37.74 -2.63
CA LEU A 5 49.07 -37.07 -2.17
C LEU A 5 48.06 -36.94 -3.36
N ARG A 6 46.74 -36.98 -3.09
CA ARG A 6 45.57 -36.90 -4.02
C ARG A 6 45.20 -35.42 -4.38
N PRO A 7 44.00 -35.06 -4.94
CA PRO A 7 43.31 -35.38 -6.21
C PRO A 7 42.63 -34.14 -6.91
N ILE A 8 41.97 -34.36 -8.07
CA ILE A 8 40.77 -33.69 -8.64
C ILE A 8 40.77 -32.15 -8.80
N THR A 9 40.70 -31.68 -10.05
CA THR A 9 40.25 -30.32 -10.40
C THR A 9 39.07 -30.39 -11.35
N ARG A 10 37.83 -30.41 -10.80
CA ARG A 10 36.61 -30.11 -11.56
C ARG A 10 36.36 -28.61 -11.47
N LEU A 11 36.51 -27.92 -12.60
CA LEU A 11 36.29 -26.49 -12.74
C LEU A 11 34.78 -26.21 -12.79
N LEU A 12 34.24 -25.70 -11.67
CA LEU A 12 32.84 -25.28 -11.51
C LEU A 12 32.82 -23.74 -11.55
N THR A 13 32.46 -23.18 -12.70
CA THR A 13 32.40 -21.73 -12.90
C THR A 13 31.10 -21.18 -12.30
N LEU A 14 31.19 -20.62 -11.10
CA LEU A 14 30.13 -19.83 -10.44
C LEU A 14 30.07 -18.44 -11.08
N LEU A 15 29.07 -18.20 -11.91
CA LEU A 15 28.71 -16.87 -12.42
C LEU A 15 27.96 -16.14 -11.30
N ALA A 16 28.69 -15.37 -10.49
CA ALA A 16 28.12 -14.49 -9.48
C ALA A 16 27.37 -13.34 -10.16
N LEU A 17 26.04 -13.40 -10.12
CA LEU A 17 25.16 -12.28 -10.43
C LEU A 17 25.38 -11.21 -9.36
N GLY A 18 26.07 -10.13 -9.73
CA GLY A 18 26.24 -8.97 -8.87
C GLY A 18 24.90 -8.26 -8.70
N VAL A 19 24.28 -8.40 -7.53
CA VAL A 19 23.16 -7.58 -7.12
C VAL A 19 23.70 -6.19 -6.83
N GLN A 20 23.42 -5.24 -7.72
CA GLN A 20 23.70 -3.83 -7.47
C GLN A 20 22.73 -3.33 -6.39
N LEU A 21 23.21 -3.26 -5.14
CA LEU A 21 22.50 -2.57 -4.07
C LEU A 21 22.60 -1.06 -4.36
N GLY A 22 21.53 -0.50 -4.91
CA GLY A 22 21.35 0.94 -5.03
C GLY A 22 21.11 1.54 -3.64
N CYS A 23 22.15 2.09 -3.01
CA CYS A 23 21.98 2.90 -1.81
C CYS A 23 21.26 4.21 -2.16
N SER A 24 19.98 4.30 -1.83
CA SER A 24 19.28 5.59 -1.74
C SER A 24 19.78 6.33 -0.50
N ASN A 25 20.19 7.60 -0.64
CA ASN A 25 20.59 8.47 0.48
C ASN A 25 19.38 9.07 1.23
N THR A 26 18.24 8.39 1.21
CA THR A 26 17.03 8.81 1.93
C THR A 26 17.11 8.40 3.40
N PRO A 27 16.55 9.19 4.34
CA PRO A 27 16.53 8.83 5.77
C PRO A 27 15.54 7.69 6.11
N TYR A 28 14.97 7.05 5.09
CA TYR A 28 14.00 5.97 5.20
C TYR A 28 14.34 4.87 4.19
N GLU A 29 13.97 3.65 4.57
CA GLU A 29 14.08 2.44 3.76
C GLU A 29 12.71 2.10 3.19
N LEU A 30 12.67 1.76 1.90
CA LEU A 30 11.48 1.27 1.20
C LEU A 30 11.61 -0.23 0.98
N VAL A 31 10.53 -0.96 1.25
CA VAL A 31 10.43 -2.41 1.04
C VAL A 31 9.16 -2.75 0.29
N SER A 32 9.17 -3.85 -0.46
CA SER A 32 7.97 -4.31 -1.19
C SER A 32 6.86 -4.67 -0.20
N VAL A 33 5.65 -4.20 -0.49
CA VAL A 33 4.46 -4.49 0.31
C VAL A 33 3.30 -4.75 -0.64
N SER A 34 2.68 -5.92 -0.50
CA SER A 34 1.45 -6.30 -1.18
C SER A 34 0.51 -7.05 -0.22
N GLY A 35 -0.73 -7.21 -0.66
CA GLY A 35 -1.75 -7.91 0.10
C GLY A 35 -3.08 -8.00 -0.63
N VAL A 36 -4.09 -8.48 0.08
CA VAL A 36 -5.46 -8.67 -0.41
C VAL A 36 -6.45 -7.97 0.51
N VAL A 37 -7.42 -7.27 -0.07
CA VAL A 37 -8.54 -6.68 0.65
C VAL A 37 -9.81 -7.45 0.35
N THR A 38 -10.57 -7.76 1.40
CA THR A 38 -11.92 -8.31 1.27
C THR A 38 -12.93 -7.42 2.00
N LEU A 39 -14.19 -7.46 1.56
CA LEU A 39 -15.32 -6.83 2.23
C LEU A 39 -16.44 -7.85 2.38
N ASN A 40 -16.83 -8.11 3.63
CA ASN A 40 -17.86 -9.10 3.98
C ASN A 40 -17.55 -10.51 3.42
N GLY A 41 -16.27 -10.87 3.38
CA GLY A 41 -15.80 -12.18 2.89
C GLY A 41 -15.60 -12.29 1.38
N GLU A 42 -15.88 -11.24 0.61
CA GLU A 42 -15.67 -11.21 -0.84
C GLU A 42 -14.47 -10.31 -1.22
N PRO A 43 -13.72 -10.63 -2.28
CA PRO A 43 -12.66 -9.74 -2.80
C PRO A 43 -13.18 -8.33 -3.07
N LEU A 44 -12.46 -7.32 -2.56
CA LEU A 44 -12.81 -5.92 -2.77
C LEU A 44 -11.96 -5.34 -3.91
N SER A 45 -12.52 -5.27 -5.11
CA SER A 45 -11.86 -4.66 -6.26
C SER A 45 -12.00 -3.14 -6.30
N ASP A 46 -11.11 -2.47 -7.06
CA ASP A 46 -11.12 -1.03 -7.31
C ASP A 46 -11.04 -0.12 -6.06
N ALA A 47 -10.58 -0.66 -4.93
CA ALA A 47 -10.29 0.08 -3.73
C ALA A 47 -8.86 0.65 -3.77
N THR A 48 -8.73 1.91 -3.39
CA THR A 48 -7.44 2.50 -3.07
C THR A 48 -7.09 2.16 -1.63
N VAL A 49 -5.94 1.54 -1.44
CA VAL A 49 -5.31 1.26 -0.15
C VAL A 49 -4.17 2.25 0.03
N SER A 50 -4.17 2.99 1.14
CA SER A 50 -3.16 4.02 1.44
C SER A 50 -2.51 3.76 2.79
N PHE A 51 -1.18 3.85 2.82
CA PHE A 51 -0.34 3.68 4.00
C PHE A 51 0.33 5.02 4.32
N GLU A 52 0.04 5.53 5.51
CA GLU A 52 0.58 6.77 6.04
C GLU A 52 1.56 6.46 7.17
N PRO A 53 2.88 6.65 7.00
CA PRO A 53 3.85 6.31 8.04
C PRO A 53 3.66 7.20 9.27
N ASN A 54 3.50 6.57 10.43
CA ASN A 54 3.33 7.24 11.70
C ASN A 54 4.71 7.57 12.29
N GLY A 55 5.02 8.87 12.41
CA GLY A 55 6.35 9.31 12.84
C GLY A 55 6.70 9.09 14.30
N ALA A 56 5.77 8.64 15.15
CA ALA A 56 5.95 8.54 16.60
C ALA A 56 6.70 9.76 17.21
N GLY A 57 6.41 10.98 16.71
CA GLY A 57 7.07 12.22 17.15
C GLY A 57 8.38 12.61 16.44
N LYS A 58 8.79 11.93 15.36
CA LYS A 58 9.96 12.30 14.54
C LYS A 58 9.57 13.20 13.35
N GLU A 59 10.44 14.14 13.02
CA GLU A 59 10.37 14.94 11.79
C GLU A 59 10.64 14.03 10.59
N LEU A 60 9.57 13.67 9.87
CA LEU A 60 9.57 12.97 8.57
C LEU A 60 10.07 11.51 8.62
N VAL A 61 9.11 10.57 8.73
CA VAL A 61 9.36 9.12 8.60
C VAL A 61 9.52 8.67 7.14
N GLY A 62 9.07 9.47 6.17
CA GLY A 62 9.14 9.17 4.74
C GLY A 62 7.81 9.44 4.02
N PRO A 63 7.73 9.18 2.71
CA PRO A 63 6.49 9.35 1.95
C PRO A 63 5.44 8.30 2.35
N GLY A 64 4.16 8.66 2.23
CA GLY A 64 3.10 7.66 2.19
C GLY A 64 3.11 6.88 0.88
N SER A 65 2.42 5.75 0.88
CA SER A 65 2.26 4.88 -0.28
C SER A 65 0.81 4.52 -0.53
N MET A 66 0.51 4.08 -1.74
CA MET A 66 -0.81 3.63 -2.13
C MET A 66 -0.77 2.49 -3.15
N GLY A 67 -1.87 1.75 -3.24
CA GLY A 67 -2.11 0.73 -4.25
C GLY A 67 -3.59 0.67 -4.58
N THR A 68 -3.94 0.21 -5.79
CA THR A 68 -5.33 -0.05 -6.16
C THR A 68 -5.55 -1.55 -6.29
N THR A 69 -6.58 -2.07 -5.64
CA THR A 69 -6.91 -3.50 -5.66
C THR A 69 -7.47 -3.91 -7.02
N ASP A 70 -7.02 -5.06 -7.52
CA ASP A 70 -7.55 -5.69 -8.74
C ASP A 70 -8.87 -6.46 -8.51
N GLU A 71 -9.32 -7.22 -9.50
CA GLU A 71 -10.55 -8.02 -9.42
C GLU A 71 -10.51 -9.12 -8.34
N GLN A 72 -9.31 -9.55 -7.92
CA GLN A 72 -9.08 -10.51 -6.86
C GLN A 72 -8.87 -9.84 -5.50
N GLY A 73 -8.99 -8.50 -5.44
CA GLY A 73 -8.75 -7.70 -4.24
C GLY A 73 -7.26 -7.52 -3.93
N ALA A 74 -6.36 -7.99 -4.80
CA ALA A 74 -4.93 -7.92 -4.58
C ALA A 74 -4.38 -6.54 -4.95
N TYR A 75 -3.40 -6.05 -4.19
CA TYR A 75 -2.75 -4.77 -4.44
C TYR A 75 -1.25 -4.84 -4.12
N GLU A 76 -0.47 -3.95 -4.73
CA GLU A 76 0.92 -3.67 -4.40
C GLU A 76 1.07 -2.17 -4.13
N LEU A 77 1.92 -1.81 -3.18
CA LEU A 77 2.12 -0.41 -2.80
C LEU A 77 3.25 0.23 -3.61
N GLU A 78 3.01 1.48 -4.01
CA GLU A 78 4.01 2.43 -4.48
C GLU A 78 3.89 3.74 -3.72
N THR A 79 5.01 4.42 -3.47
CA THR A 79 5.00 5.74 -2.82
C THR A 79 4.32 6.77 -3.72
N TYR A 80 3.85 7.88 -3.15
CA TYR A 80 3.35 9.03 -3.93
C TYR A 80 4.39 9.68 -4.86
N LYS A 81 5.64 9.20 -4.84
CA LYS A 81 6.72 9.58 -5.76
C LYS A 81 6.96 8.54 -6.86
N ASN A 82 6.09 7.53 -6.98
CA ASN A 82 6.18 6.40 -7.90
C ASN A 82 7.42 5.50 -7.63
N GLU A 83 7.79 5.33 -6.35
CA GLU A 83 8.82 4.37 -5.94
C GLU A 83 8.14 3.11 -5.41
N SER A 84 8.54 1.92 -5.85
CA SER A 84 7.93 0.68 -5.37
C SER A 84 8.11 0.50 -3.87
N GLY A 85 7.05 0.06 -3.20
CA GLY A 85 7.05 -0.29 -1.78
C GLY A 85 6.51 0.77 -0.83
N ALA A 86 6.75 0.52 0.45
CA ALA A 86 6.37 1.39 1.55
C ALA A 86 7.53 1.55 2.53
N VAL A 87 7.50 2.64 3.30
CA VAL A 87 8.48 2.90 4.35
C VAL A 87 8.40 1.83 5.44
N VAL A 88 9.53 1.31 5.91
CA VAL A 88 9.57 0.39 7.07
C VAL A 88 9.03 1.06 8.34
N GLY A 89 8.21 0.35 9.12
CA GLY A 89 7.66 0.82 10.41
C GLY A 89 6.13 0.87 10.48
N PHE A 90 5.58 1.57 11.47
CA PHE A 90 4.14 1.64 11.70
C PHE A 90 3.44 2.63 10.76
N HIS A 91 2.32 2.20 10.18
CA HIS A 91 1.45 3.02 9.33
C HIS A 91 0.03 3.07 9.87
N THR A 92 -0.62 4.21 9.64
CA THR A 92 -2.07 4.29 9.60
C THR A 92 -2.54 3.87 8.21
N VAL A 93 -3.55 3.00 8.12
CA VAL A 93 -4.03 2.47 6.84
C VAL A 93 -5.43 3.00 6.55
N ARG A 94 -5.67 3.47 5.32
CA ARG A 94 -6.99 3.90 4.84
C ARG A 94 -7.34 3.13 3.58
N ILE A 95 -8.58 2.69 3.48
CA ILE A 95 -9.09 1.95 2.32
C ILE A 95 -10.38 2.61 1.86
N SER A 96 -10.49 2.91 0.56
CA SER A 96 -11.62 3.65 -0.02
C SER A 96 -11.94 3.12 -1.42
N THR A 97 -13.22 2.96 -1.76
CA THR A 97 -13.64 2.77 -3.17
C THR A 97 -14.19 4.04 -3.79
N PHE A 98 -14.27 5.13 -3.02
CA PHE A 98 -14.76 6.40 -3.54
C PHE A 98 -13.79 6.99 -4.56
N LYS A 99 -14.29 7.32 -5.75
CA LYS A 99 -13.54 8.01 -6.81
C LYS A 99 -14.40 9.14 -7.37
N SER A 100 -13.78 10.30 -7.54
CA SER A 100 -14.39 11.44 -8.22
C SER A 100 -13.40 12.06 -9.18
N GLU A 101 -13.91 12.52 -10.32
CA GLU A 101 -13.12 13.19 -11.34
C GLU A 101 -13.68 14.60 -11.59
N PHE A 102 -12.79 15.54 -11.89
CA PHE A 102 -13.21 16.86 -12.36
C PHE A 102 -13.53 16.77 -13.85
N LYS A 103 -14.75 17.14 -14.25
CA LYS A 103 -15.11 17.28 -15.67
C LYS A 103 -14.41 18.46 -16.33
N ASP A 104 -14.27 19.55 -15.57
CA ASP A 104 -13.53 20.74 -15.97
C ASP A 104 -12.65 21.23 -14.82
N PHE A 105 -11.33 21.17 -14.98
CA PHE A 105 -10.36 21.66 -13.99
C PHE A 105 -10.46 23.17 -13.69
N LYS A 106 -11.22 23.93 -14.49
CA LYS A 106 -11.49 25.36 -14.26
C LYS A 106 -12.73 25.60 -13.39
N ASN A 107 -13.56 24.59 -13.18
CA ASN A 107 -14.76 24.68 -12.36
C ASN A 107 -14.76 23.59 -11.27
N SER A 108 -14.34 23.97 -10.07
CA SER A 108 -14.29 23.06 -8.92
C SER A 108 -15.65 22.47 -8.53
N ASP A 109 -16.75 23.06 -8.99
CA ASP A 109 -18.11 22.59 -8.69
C ASP A 109 -18.58 21.48 -9.66
N ASP A 110 -17.82 21.19 -10.72
CA ASP A 110 -18.13 20.14 -11.71
C ASP A 110 -17.35 18.84 -11.44
N LEU A 111 -17.60 18.29 -10.25
CA LEU A 111 -17.09 16.99 -9.80
C LEU A 111 -18.09 15.88 -10.14
N GLU A 112 -17.65 14.87 -10.89
CA GLU A 112 -18.41 13.66 -11.14
C GLU A 112 -17.95 12.54 -10.21
N ILE A 113 -18.89 11.91 -9.52
CA ILE A 113 -18.63 10.69 -8.76
C ILE A 113 -18.53 9.53 -9.75
N VAL A 114 -17.32 9.01 -9.92
CA VAL A 114 -17.02 7.88 -10.79
C VAL A 114 -17.29 6.55 -10.09
N SER A 115 -17.03 6.49 -8.78
CA SER A 115 -17.31 5.32 -7.95
C SER A 115 -17.80 5.71 -6.56
N LYS A 116 -18.79 4.97 -6.05
CA LYS A 116 -19.37 5.20 -4.72
C LYS A 116 -18.52 4.51 -3.65
N GLU A 117 -18.54 5.07 -2.45
CA GLU A 117 -17.93 4.43 -1.30
C GLU A 117 -18.72 3.17 -0.92
N ARG A 118 -18.01 2.05 -0.81
CA ARG A 118 -18.49 0.78 -0.27
C ARG A 118 -17.88 0.47 1.08
N VAL A 119 -16.72 1.06 1.38
CA VAL A 119 -15.96 0.79 2.59
C VAL A 119 -16.58 1.55 3.78
N PRO A 120 -16.92 0.86 4.88
CA PRO A 120 -17.38 1.51 6.11
C PRO A 120 -16.41 2.58 6.61
N TRP A 121 -16.92 3.70 7.15
CA TRP A 121 -16.09 4.85 7.56
C TRP A 121 -14.98 4.52 8.56
N GLN A 122 -15.11 3.44 9.33
CA GLN A 122 -14.12 2.96 10.30
C GLN A 122 -12.84 2.38 9.68
N TYR A 123 -12.78 2.24 8.35
CA TYR A 123 -11.59 1.80 7.62
C TYR A 123 -11.06 2.89 6.66
N ASN A 124 -11.73 4.04 6.62
CA ASN A 124 -11.34 5.19 5.81
C ASN A 124 -11.24 6.44 6.69
N LEU A 125 -12.29 7.29 6.72
CA LEU A 125 -12.28 8.58 7.41
C LEU A 125 -11.88 8.49 8.89
N ASN A 126 -12.45 7.53 9.62
CA ASN A 126 -12.18 7.27 11.03
C ASN A 126 -11.44 5.94 11.20
N THR A 127 -10.43 5.72 10.34
CA THR A 127 -9.71 4.46 10.35
C THR A 127 -9.09 4.15 11.71
N GLN A 128 -9.19 2.89 12.11
CA GLN A 128 -8.40 2.30 13.19
C GLN A 128 -7.42 1.25 12.65
N LEU A 129 -7.35 1.09 11.33
CA LEU A 129 -6.43 0.16 10.71
C LEU A 129 -5.00 0.68 10.87
N THR A 130 -4.13 -0.22 11.32
CA THR A 130 -2.70 0.02 11.40
C THR A 130 -1.99 -1.19 10.83
N PHE A 131 -0.78 -0.96 10.31
CA PHE A 131 0.07 -2.02 9.82
C PHE A 131 1.53 -1.69 10.11
N GLU A 132 2.29 -2.66 10.61
CA GLU A 132 3.74 -2.54 10.77
C GLU A 132 4.40 -3.17 9.55
N VAL A 133 5.03 -2.33 8.73
CA VAL A 133 5.80 -2.78 7.57
C VAL A 133 7.14 -3.34 8.06
N PRO A 134 7.42 -4.64 7.87
CA PRO A 134 8.65 -5.27 8.34
C PRO A 134 9.84 -4.87 7.45
N THR A 135 11.05 -5.01 7.98
CA THR A 135 12.31 -4.65 7.28
C THR A 135 12.57 -5.42 5.99
N GLU A 136 11.99 -6.60 5.85
CA GLU A 136 12.18 -7.50 4.71
C GLU A 136 11.08 -7.37 3.64
N GLY A 137 10.07 -6.52 3.88
CA GLY A 137 8.86 -6.46 3.05
C GLY A 137 7.88 -7.61 3.32
N THR A 138 6.74 -7.61 2.62
CA THR A 138 5.69 -8.62 2.85
C THR A 138 4.69 -8.70 1.70
N GLU A 139 4.14 -9.89 1.47
CA GLU A 139 2.94 -10.11 0.63
C GLU A 139 1.67 -10.35 1.47
N GLY A 140 1.80 -10.20 2.80
CA GLY A 140 0.77 -10.54 3.78
C GLY A 140 0.06 -9.33 4.38
N ALA A 141 0.09 -8.16 3.73
CA ALA A 141 -0.62 -6.97 4.20
C ALA A 141 -2.13 -7.06 3.92
N ASN A 142 -2.79 -8.07 4.48
CA ASN A 142 -4.19 -8.36 4.18
C ASN A 142 -5.16 -7.60 5.09
N PHE A 143 -6.29 -7.17 4.53
CA PHE A 143 -7.35 -6.47 5.28
C PHE A 143 -8.70 -7.12 5.05
N GLU A 144 -9.28 -7.68 6.12
CA GLU A 144 -10.63 -8.24 6.13
C GLU A 144 -11.62 -7.22 6.67
N LEU A 145 -12.34 -6.56 5.77
CA LEU A 145 -13.28 -5.50 6.10
C LEU A 145 -14.67 -6.08 6.30
N THR A 146 -15.43 -5.53 7.25
CA THR A 146 -16.82 -5.93 7.48
C THR A 146 -17.72 -4.72 7.74
N GLY A 147 -18.98 -4.85 7.34
CA GLY A 147 -20.01 -3.84 7.58
C GLY A 147 -20.59 -3.24 6.30
N GLU A 148 -21.45 -2.26 6.49
CA GLU A 148 -22.21 -1.62 5.41
C GLU A 148 -21.54 -0.34 4.90
N ALA A 149 -21.78 -0.08 3.61
CA ALA A 149 -21.39 1.17 2.98
C ALA A 149 -21.95 2.38 3.74
N PRO A 150 -21.21 3.49 3.83
CA PRO A 150 -21.67 4.62 4.60
C PRO A 150 -22.88 5.30 3.97
N GLN A 151 -23.89 5.57 4.80
CA GLN A 151 -25.09 6.27 4.35
C GLN A 151 -24.81 7.78 4.34
N LEU A 152 -24.71 8.37 3.16
CA LEU A 152 -24.66 9.82 3.00
C LEU A 152 -26.01 10.41 3.46
N ASN A 153 -26.11 10.79 4.72
CA ASN A 153 -27.29 11.44 5.24
C ASN A 153 -27.48 12.78 4.51
N ASN A 154 -28.54 12.88 3.71
CA ASN A 154 -28.96 14.06 2.91
C ASN A 154 -29.31 15.33 3.74
N ARG A 155 -28.75 15.51 4.94
CA ARG A 155 -29.06 16.63 5.84
C ARG A 155 -28.40 17.95 5.45
N LEU A 156 -27.56 18.00 4.43
CA LEU A 156 -27.01 19.26 3.90
C LEU A 156 -27.97 19.98 2.93
N GLY A 157 -29.08 19.35 2.53
CA GLY A 157 -30.11 19.93 1.64
C GLY A 157 -31.24 20.69 2.33
N ARG A 158 -31.18 20.98 3.64
CA ARG A 158 -32.23 21.72 4.35
C ARG A 158 -31.69 23.02 4.98
N ARG A 159 -31.15 23.91 4.15
CA ARG A 159 -31.31 25.34 4.47
C ARG A 159 -32.80 25.64 4.36
N ARG A 160 -33.47 25.76 5.51
CA ARG A 160 -34.84 26.23 5.62
C ARG A 160 -34.91 27.62 4.98
N LYS A 161 -35.89 27.79 4.08
CA LYS A 161 -36.54 29.01 3.57
C LYS A 161 -35.69 30.28 3.47
#